data_AF-A0A2W6BT68-F1
#
_entry.id   AF-A0A2W6BT68-F1
#
_cell.length_a   1.000
_cell.length_b   1.000
_cell.length_c   1.000
_cell.angle_alpha   90.00
_cell.angle_beta   90.00
_cell.angle_gamma   90.00
#
_symmetry.space_group_name_H-M   'P 1'
#
loop_
_entity.id
_entity.type
_entity.pdbx_description
1 polymer ?
#
loop_
_entity_poly.entity_id
_entity_poly.type
_entity_poly.pdbx_seq_one_letter_code
_entity_poly.pdbx_strand_id
1 'polypeptide(L)' 'MSKTRVTTIRQPAGQAEELEFVARVDGIAASELIREAIAAHLDKRRSDPDFQARLRERIAADQQILKRLAE' A
#
# COMPACT_ATOMS: atom_id res chain seq x y z
N MET A 1 -8.15 5.52 19.51
CA MET A 1 -7.22 6.54 18.98
C MET A 1 -6.58 6.01 17.72
N SER A 2 -6.83 6.64 16.57
CA SER A 2 -6.18 6.28 15.32
C SER A 2 -4.67 6.49 15.49
N LYS A 3 -3.88 5.42 15.48
CA LYS A 3 -2.42 5.53 15.55
C LYS A 3 -1.90 5.92 14.17
N THR A 4 -1.58 7.19 13.98
CA THR A 4 -0.76 7.63 12.86
C THR A 4 0.69 7.17 13.07
N ARG A 5 1.35 6.73 12.00
CA ARG A 5 2.77 6.36 11.99
C ARG A 5 3.47 7.21 10.94
N VAL A 6 4.59 7.81 11.32
CA VAL A 6 5.48 8.51 10.37
C VAL A 6 6.29 7.48 9.61
N THR A 7 6.33 7.63 8.28
CA THR A 7 7.14 6.82 7.37
C THR A 7 7.87 7.75 6.42
N THR A 8 9.18 7.56 6.28
CA THR A 8 9.98 8.27 5.28
C THR A 8 10.21 7.34 4.09
N ILE A 9 9.90 7.81 2.89
CA ILE A 9 10.11 7.05 1.65
C ILE A 9 11.22 7.70 0.83
N ARG A 10 12.10 6.88 0.25
CA ARG A 10 13.02 7.33 -0.79
C ARG A 10 12.34 7.12 -2.13
N GLN A 11 12.31 8.16 -2.95
CA GLN A 11 11.74 8.13 -4.29
C GLN A 11 12.66 8.89 -5.27
N PRO A 12 12.57 8.61 -6.58
CA PRO A 12 13.29 9.38 -7.59
C PRO A 12 12.94 10.87 -7.53
N ALA A 13 13.93 11.74 -7.74
CA ALA A 13 13.74 13.18 -7.64
C ALA A 13 12.68 13.70 -8.62
N GLY A 14 12.73 13.29 -9.90
CA GLY A 14 11.74 13.70 -10.89
C GLY A 14 10.31 13.29 -10.53
N GLN A 15 10.13 12.10 -9.94
CA GLN A 15 8.82 11.66 -9.47
C GLN A 15 8.30 12.53 -8.32
N ALA A 16 9.17 12.98 -7.41
CA ALA A 16 8.78 13.87 -6.33
C ALA A 16 8.35 15.25 -6.87
N GLU A 17 9.06 15.78 -7.87
CA GLU A 17 8.70 17.05 -8.52
C GLU A 17 7.35 16.96 -9.24
N GLU A 18 7.11 15.89 -10.00
CA GLU A 18 5.82 15.63 -10.66
C GLU A 18 4.68 15.53 -9.64
N LEU A 19 4.89 14.77 -8.56
CA LEU A 19 3.92 14.60 -7.48
C LEU A 19 3.55 15.93 -6.82
N GLU A 20 4.56 16.76 -6.50
CA GLU A 20 4.35 18.08 -5.91
C GLU A 20 3.63 19.03 -6.87
N PHE A 21 3.94 18.96 -8.16
CA PHE A 21 3.26 19.73 -9.18
C PHE A 21 1.77 19.36 -9.28
N VAL A 22 1.45 18.07 -9.38
CA VAL A 22 0.06 17.59 -9.45
C VAL A 22 -0.70 17.98 -8.18
N ALA A 23 -0.13 17.74 -7.00
CA ALA A 23 -0.76 18.12 -5.73
C ALA A 23 -1.05 19.63 -5.65
N ARG A 24 -0.14 20.47 -6.17
CA ARG A 24 -0.33 21.92 -6.24
C ARG A 24 -1.49 22.31 -7.18
N VAL A 25 -1.60 21.67 -8.34
CA VAL A 25 -2.72 21.89 -9.28
C VAL A 25 -4.05 21.48 -8.63
N ASP A 26 -4.06 20.37 -7.89
CA ASP A 26 -5.23 19.84 -7.19
C ASP A 26 -5.56 20.61 -5.89
N GLY A 27 -4.68 21.53 -5.46
CA GLY A 27 -4.88 22.32 -4.24
C GLY A 27 -4.75 21.51 -2.94
N ILE A 28 -4.08 20.36 -2.97
CA ILE A 28 -3.87 19.48 -1.81
C ILE A 28 -2.39 19.33 -1.47
N ALA A 29 -2.10 18.84 -0.26
CA ALA A 29 -0.72 18.54 0.12
C ALA A 29 -0.23 17.29 -0.62
N ALA A 30 1.05 17.26 -1.04
CA ALA A 30 1.66 16.07 -1.64
C ALA A 30 1.52 14.82 -0.73
N SER A 31 1.55 15.01 0.59
CA SER A 31 1.32 13.92 1.54
C SER A 31 -0.12 13.37 1.52
N GLU A 32 -1.11 14.21 1.22
CA GLU A 32 -2.50 13.78 1.04
C GLU A 32 -2.64 12.98 -0.25
N LEU A 33 -2.11 13.50 -1.36
CA LEU A 33 -2.12 12.81 -2.64
C LEU A 33 -1.43 11.42 -2.55
N ILE A 34 -0.33 11.30 -1.81
CA ILE A 34 0.30 10.01 -1.52
C ILE A 34 -0.65 9.09 -0.74
N ARG A 35 -1.34 9.59 0.29
CA ARG A 35 -2.28 8.79 1.09
C ARG A 35 -3.43 8.28 0.23
N GLU A 36 -4.02 9.14 -0.60
CA GLU A 36 -5.10 8.79 -1.51
C GLU A 36 -4.64 7.75 -2.54
N ALA A 37 -3.46 7.93 -3.14
CA ALA A 37 -2.89 6.97 -4.08
C ALA A 37 -2.67 5.58 -3.44
N ILE A 38 -2.16 5.55 -2.20
CA ILE A 38 -1.99 4.29 -1.44
C ILE A 38 -3.35 3.66 -1.15
N ALA A 39 -4.33 4.43 -0.67
CA ALA A 39 -5.66 3.93 -0.36
C ALA A 39 -6.32 3.33 -1.62
N ALA A 40 -6.31 4.07 -2.73
CA ALA A 40 -6.84 3.61 -4.00
C ALA A 40 -6.13 2.35 -4.51
N HIS A 41 -4.80 2.24 -4.33
CA HIS A 41 -4.08 1.02 -4.69
C HIS A 41 -4.51 -0.17 -3.83
N LEU A 42 -4.62 0.01 -2.51
CA LEU A 42 -5.04 -1.06 -1.60
C LEU A 42 -6.47 -1.50 -1.87
N ASP A 43 -7.38 -0.57 -2.16
CA ASP A 43 -8.77 -0.90 -2.48
C ASP A 43 -8.87 -1.68 -3.78
N LYS A 44 -8.09 -1.32 -4.81
CA LYS A 44 -7.96 -2.14 -6.04
C LYS A 44 -7.51 -3.57 -5.72
N ARG A 45 -6.53 -3.75 -4.83
CA ARG A 45 -6.08 -5.10 -4.41
C ARG A 45 -7.14 -5.87 -3.63
N ARG A 46 -7.96 -5.17 -2.83
CA ARG A 46 -9.07 -5.79 -2.09
C ARG A 46 -10.15 -6.30 -3.05
N SER A 47 -10.44 -5.55 -4.11
CA SER A 47 -11.45 -5.93 -5.11
C SER A 47 -10.95 -6.87 -6.20
N ASP A 48 -9.64 -7.04 -6.37
CA ASP A 48 -9.02 -7.89 -7.40
C ASP A 48 -9.17 -9.38 -7.04
N PRO A 49 -10.01 -10.17 -7.75
CA PRO A 49 -10.28 -11.56 -7.41
C PRO A 49 -9.03 -12.45 -7.53
N ASP A 50 -8.17 -12.17 -8.50
CA ASP A 50 -6.95 -12.95 -8.73
C ASP A 50 -5.92 -12.67 -7.62
N PHE A 51 -5.82 -11.41 -7.19
CA PHE A 51 -5.00 -11.06 -6.02
C PHE A 51 -5.53 -11.75 -4.76
N GLN A 52 -6.85 -11.74 -4.54
CA GLN A 52 -7.46 -12.40 -3.38
C GLN A 52 -7.26 -13.93 -3.41
N ALA A 53 -7.32 -14.56 -4.59
CA ALA A 53 -7.01 -15.98 -4.73
C ALA A 53 -5.56 -16.30 -4.31
N ARG A 54 -4.58 -15.58 -4.89
CA ARG A 54 -3.16 -15.74 -4.52
C ARG A 54 -2.89 -15.46 -3.04
N LEU A 55 -3.56 -14.47 -2.47
CA LEU A 55 -3.44 -14.14 -1.04
C LEU A 55 -3.92 -15.30 -0.17
N ARG A 56 -5.07 -15.91 -0.47
CA ARG A 56 -5.61 -17.06 0.27
C ARG A 56 -4.70 -18.29 0.14
N GLU A 57 -4.21 -18.58 -1.05
CA GLU A 57 -3.27 -19.68 -1.29
C GLU A 57 -2.00 -19.50 -0.46
N ARG A 58 -1.43 -18.29 -0.44
CA ARG A 58 -0.23 -18.00 0.34
C ARG A 58 -0.45 -18.16 1.83
N ILE A 59 -1.56 -17.65 2.36
CA ILE A 59 -1.92 -17.80 3.78
C ILE A 59 -2.06 -19.29 4.15
N ALA A 60 -2.71 -20.09 3.31
CA ALA A 60 -2.86 -21.52 3.56
C ALA A 60 -1.51 -22.24 3.58
N ALA A 61 -0.61 -21.92 2.65
CA ALA A 61 0.74 -22.47 2.61
C ALA A 61 1.55 -22.07 3.86
N ASP A 62 1.53 -20.79 4.25
CA ASP A 62 2.24 -20.29 5.42
C ASP A 62 1.69 -20.95 6.71
N GLN A 63 0.38 -21.15 6.84
CA GLN A 63 -0.23 -21.87 7.97
C GLN A 63 0.21 -23.33 8.05
N GLN A 64 0.36 -24.03 6.93
CA GLN A 64 0.86 -25.40 6.92
C GLN A 64 2.31 -25.46 7.41
N ILE A 65 3.16 -24.51 6.99
CA ILE A 65 4.55 -24.42 7.45
C ILE A 65 4.58 -24.12 8.95
N LEU A 66 3.80 -23.15 9.44
CA LEU A 66 3.73 -22.81 10.86
C LEU A 66 3.31 -24.01 11.72
N LYS A 67 2.34 -24.82 11.28
CA LYS A 67 1.94 -26.05 12.00
C LYS A 67 3.09 -27.04 12.12
N ARG A 68 3.81 -27.29 11.03
CA ARG A 68 4.97 -28.21 11.03
C ARG A 68 6.14 -27.72 11.90
N LEU A 69 6.31 -26.41 12.04
CA LEU A 69 7.40 -25.82 12.82
C LEU A 69 7.05 -25.62 14.31
N ALA A 70 5.77 -25.71 14.67
CA ALA A 70 5.32 -25.58 16.06
C ALA A 70 5.24 -26.93 16.80
N GLU A 71 5.43 -28.04 16.09
CA GLU A 71 5.60 -29.41 16.61
C GLU A 71 7.06 -29.66 16.97
#